data_AF-A0A6A7A8Y2-F1
#
_entry.id   AF-A0A6A7A8Y2-F1
#
_cell.length_a   1.000
_cell.length_b   1.000
_cell.length_c   1.000
_cell.angle_alpha   90.00
_cell.angle_beta   90.00
_cell.angle_gamma   90.00
#
_symmetry.space_group_name_H-M   'P 1'
#
loop_
_entity.id
_entity.type
_entity.pdbx_description
1 polymer ?
#
loop_
_entity_poly.entity_id
_entity_poly.type
_entity_poly.pdbx_seq_one_letter_code
_entity_poly.pdbx_strand_id
1 'polypeptide(L)'
;MSSKFTCLRSARLAARYPCRRRTFATAASSRADHVRIVEVGPRDGLQNEKQSIPVATKIELVERLARTGLQTIEAGSFVSLKWTPQMANSSEILEHVLRSTPQSPHPITYQWLLPNVKGLDNFLSVLKSHSQAQQDPYPSPPPSPGFDDGPALNTSSQDPNAMPSSSSGAEAMGKPRGASSSTTSPVHELSIFTAATETFTQKNTNCSIAESLKRFEPIMARGKETGLNVRAYISVALGCPYEGPNVDPHKVAELAVSLLEMGANEISVADTTGMGTAPKTLELLKTLNAAGVDKSDLALHFHDTYGQALVNSVVALEHGIRTFDASVSGLGGCPFSPGATGNVATEDMVHCFHSLGLRTGVDMEKLSEVGEWISQQLGRANESRAGKALLAKIRKELLT
;
A
#
# COMPACT_ATOMS: atom_id res chain seq x y z
N MET A 1 -47.84 -0.77 37.65
CA MET A 1 -47.99 0.05 36.43
C MET A 1 -46.61 0.50 35.97
N SER A 2 -45.97 -0.34 35.17
CA SER A 2 -45.50 -0.08 33.80
C SER A 2 -44.14 0.60 33.68
N SER A 3 -43.15 -0.26 33.43
CA SER A 3 -41.94 0.01 32.63
C SER A 3 -42.27 0.81 31.36
N LYS A 4 -41.41 1.77 30.99
CA LYS A 4 -41.19 2.32 29.64
C LYS A 4 -40.20 3.48 29.70
N PHE A 5 -38.91 3.22 29.51
CA PHE A 5 -37.99 4.18 28.88
C PHE A 5 -37.00 3.40 28.03
N THR A 6 -37.48 2.99 26.86
CA THR A 6 -36.72 2.33 25.81
C THR A 6 -36.61 3.31 24.64
N CYS A 7 -35.37 3.50 24.17
CA CYS A 7 -35.01 3.87 22.80
C CYS A 7 -35.61 5.17 22.22
N LEU A 8 -34.94 6.29 22.46
CA LEU A 8 -35.01 7.49 21.61
C LEU A 8 -33.60 8.05 21.37
N ARG A 9 -32.73 7.28 20.69
CA ARG A 9 -31.50 7.82 20.09
C ARG A 9 -31.20 7.35 18.66
N SER A 10 -32.03 6.52 18.05
CA SER A 10 -31.77 5.98 16.69
C SER A 10 -32.43 6.74 15.53
N ALA A 11 -33.09 7.89 15.77
CA ALA A 11 -33.92 8.53 14.75
C ALA A 11 -33.44 9.93 14.28
N ARG A 12 -32.17 10.32 14.51
CA ARG A 12 -31.63 11.61 14.00
C ARG A 12 -30.47 11.51 13.02
N LEU A 13 -30.07 10.30 12.59
CA LEU A 13 -28.91 10.13 11.70
C LEU A 13 -29.22 10.04 10.19
N ALA A 14 -30.49 10.01 9.77
CA ALA A 14 -30.84 9.73 8.37
C ALA A 14 -31.05 10.97 7.47
N ALA A 15 -30.91 12.19 7.98
CA ALA A 15 -31.45 13.38 7.29
C ALA A 15 -30.42 14.47 6.86
N ARG A 16 -29.11 14.23 6.92
CA ARG A 16 -28.12 15.29 6.56
C ARG A 16 -27.02 14.94 5.57
N TYR A 17 -27.04 13.74 4.99
CA TYR A 17 -26.15 13.43 3.87
C TYR A 17 -26.95 12.69 2.81
N PRO A 18 -26.96 13.12 1.53
CA PRO A 18 -27.47 12.28 0.48
C PRO A 18 -26.62 11.01 0.49
N CYS A 19 -27.23 9.92 0.95
CA CYS A 19 -26.67 8.59 0.85
C CYS A 19 -26.42 8.36 -0.64
N ARG A 20 -25.17 8.57 -1.10
CA ARG A 20 -24.74 7.99 -2.36
C ARG A 20 -25.00 6.51 -2.19
N ARG A 21 -26.01 5.99 -2.90
CA ARG A 21 -26.12 4.56 -3.17
C ARG A 21 -24.71 4.13 -3.54
N ARG A 22 -24.10 3.28 -2.71
CA ARG A 22 -22.92 2.51 -3.12
C ARG A 22 -23.38 1.85 -4.41
N THR A 23 -22.95 2.38 -5.55
CA THR A 23 -23.06 1.67 -6.83
C THR A 23 -22.44 0.32 -6.54
N PHE A 24 -23.19 -0.75 -6.81
CA PHE A 24 -22.69 -2.11 -6.68
C PHE A 24 -21.29 -2.11 -7.28
N ALA A 25 -20.27 -2.05 -6.42
CA ALA A 25 -18.93 -2.40 -6.82
C ALA A 25 -19.14 -3.80 -7.39
N THR A 26 -18.73 -4.02 -8.63
CA THR A 26 -18.49 -5.38 -9.09
C THR A 26 -17.67 -6.00 -7.98
N ALA A 27 -18.29 -6.84 -7.15
CA ALA A 27 -17.60 -7.54 -6.11
C ALA A 27 -16.49 -8.26 -6.87
N ALA A 28 -15.26 -7.77 -6.71
CA ALA A 28 -14.11 -8.49 -7.20
C ALA A 28 -14.31 -9.87 -6.58
N SER A 29 -14.56 -10.86 -7.42
CA SER A 29 -14.91 -12.20 -6.99
C SER A 29 -13.81 -12.66 -6.06
N SER A 30 -13.99 -12.50 -4.74
CA SER A 30 -13.12 -13.07 -3.74
C SER A 30 -13.41 -14.56 -3.77
N ARG A 31 -12.85 -15.23 -4.78
CA ARG A 31 -12.84 -16.68 -4.78
C ARG A 31 -12.19 -17.05 -3.45
N ALA A 32 -12.85 -17.90 -2.67
CA ALA A 32 -12.39 -18.31 -1.34
C ALA A 32 -10.93 -18.83 -1.35
N ASP A 33 -10.45 -19.19 -2.55
CA ASP A 33 -9.11 -19.66 -2.90
C ASP A 33 -8.05 -18.56 -3.12
N HIS A 34 -8.31 -17.27 -2.89
CA HIS A 34 -7.34 -16.19 -3.15
C HIS A 34 -6.97 -15.40 -1.88
N VAL A 35 -5.67 -15.11 -1.71
CA VAL A 35 -5.15 -14.25 -0.64
C VAL A 35 -4.32 -13.10 -1.23
N ARG A 36 -4.61 -11.88 -0.81
CA ARG A 36 -3.79 -10.70 -1.13
C ARG A 36 -2.68 -10.55 -0.10
N ILE A 37 -1.47 -10.40 -0.61
CA ILE A 37 -0.28 -10.05 0.18
C ILE A 37 -0.01 -8.56 -0.01
N VAL A 38 0.15 -7.84 1.08
CA VAL A 38 0.68 -6.48 1.09
C VAL A 38 2.13 -6.52 1.54
N GLU A 39 3.03 -6.24 0.60
CA GLU A 39 4.46 -6.26 0.85
C GLU A 39 4.89 -4.96 1.53
N VAL A 40 5.28 -5.05 2.80
CA VAL A 40 5.67 -3.89 3.62
C VAL A 40 7.18 -3.74 3.77
N GLY A 41 7.99 -4.62 3.18
CA GLY A 41 9.44 -4.62 3.27
C GLY A 41 10.12 -3.29 2.91
N PRO A 42 9.76 -2.61 1.80
CA PRO A 42 10.39 -1.34 1.42
C PRO A 42 10.11 -0.18 2.39
N ARG A 43 9.03 -0.25 3.17
CA ARG A 43 8.70 0.76 4.19
C ARG A 43 8.98 0.22 5.58
N ASP A 44 8.11 -0.64 6.09
CA ASP A 44 8.15 -1.12 7.47
C ASP A 44 9.38 -1.99 7.76
N GLY A 45 9.76 -2.83 6.81
CA GLY A 45 10.99 -3.63 6.91
C GLY A 45 12.23 -2.74 7.02
N LEU A 46 12.51 -1.97 5.97
CA LEU A 46 13.68 -1.09 5.91
C LEU A 46 13.73 -0.03 7.02
N GLN A 47 12.58 0.45 7.52
CA GLN A 47 12.53 1.42 8.61
C GLN A 47 13.17 0.89 9.90
N ASN A 48 13.02 -0.40 10.16
CA ASN A 48 13.52 -1.06 11.36
C ASN A 48 14.92 -1.68 11.17
N GLU A 49 15.53 -1.51 10.00
CA GLU A 49 16.91 -1.91 9.76
C GLU A 49 17.91 -0.93 10.39
N LYS A 50 19.01 -1.49 10.89
CA LYS A 50 20.11 -0.70 11.47
C LYS A 50 20.89 0.07 10.41
N GLN A 51 21.03 -0.51 9.22
CA GLN A 51 21.79 0.05 8.12
C GLN A 51 20.85 0.83 7.19
N SER A 52 21.25 2.05 6.83
CA SER A 52 20.59 2.79 5.76
C SER A 52 21.14 2.35 4.41
N ILE A 53 20.26 2.19 3.42
CA ILE A 53 20.62 1.85 2.05
C ILE A 53 20.40 3.03 1.10
N PRO A 54 21.18 3.14 -0.01
CA PRO A 54 21.01 4.19 -1.00
C PRO A 54 19.60 4.21 -1.62
N VAL A 55 19.14 5.38 -2.06
CA VAL A 55 17.84 5.53 -2.76
C VAL A 55 17.74 4.63 -3.99
N ALA A 56 18.84 4.48 -4.74
CA ALA A 56 18.88 3.60 -5.91
C ALA A 56 18.55 2.14 -5.54
N THR A 57 19.08 1.65 -4.41
CA THR A 57 18.78 0.32 -3.90
C THR A 57 17.33 0.18 -3.45
N LYS A 58 16.75 1.23 -2.84
CA LYS A 58 15.31 1.23 -2.48
C LYS A 58 14.41 1.18 -3.71
N ILE A 59 14.74 1.96 -4.74
CA ILE A 59 14.04 1.95 -6.03
C ILE A 59 14.13 0.56 -6.67
N GLU A 60 15.34 0.00 -6.73
CA GLU A 60 15.55 -1.34 -7.29
C GLU A 60 14.79 -2.42 -6.51
N LEU A 61 14.70 -2.30 -5.18
CA LEU A 61 13.87 -3.19 -4.36
C LEU A 61 12.40 -3.14 -4.78
N VAL A 62 11.82 -1.94 -4.90
CA VAL A 62 10.42 -1.76 -5.34
C VAL A 62 10.20 -2.32 -6.75
N GLU A 63 11.13 -2.08 -7.67
CA GLU A 63 11.05 -2.62 -9.04
C GLU A 63 11.13 -4.14 -9.11
N ARG A 64 12.03 -4.75 -8.32
CA ARG A 64 12.19 -6.20 -8.24
C ARG A 64 10.92 -6.84 -7.65
N LEU A 65 10.39 -6.27 -6.57
CA LEU A 65 9.13 -6.73 -5.96
C LEU A 65 7.95 -6.63 -6.92
N ALA A 66 7.85 -5.55 -7.70
CA ALA A 66 6.78 -5.38 -8.69
C ALA A 66 6.71 -6.52 -9.73
N ARG A 67 7.86 -7.12 -10.07
CA ARG A 67 7.97 -8.22 -11.05
C ARG A 67 7.59 -9.59 -10.48
N THR A 68 7.42 -9.70 -9.16
CA THR A 68 7.07 -10.95 -8.49
C THR A 68 5.58 -11.30 -8.63
N GLY A 69 4.73 -10.39 -9.09
CA GLY A 69 3.28 -10.59 -9.13
C GLY A 69 2.53 -10.08 -7.88
N LEU A 70 3.25 -9.50 -6.91
CA LEU A 70 2.67 -8.71 -5.83
C LEU A 70 1.76 -7.60 -6.39
N GLN A 71 0.60 -7.41 -5.77
CA GLN A 71 -0.41 -6.41 -6.19
C GLN A 71 -0.39 -5.17 -5.30
N THR A 72 0.22 -5.23 -4.12
CA THR A 72 0.30 -4.10 -3.19
C THR A 72 1.68 -4.05 -2.56
N ILE A 73 2.34 -2.91 -2.68
CA ILE A 73 3.67 -2.65 -2.13
C ILE A 73 3.63 -1.35 -1.34
N GLU A 74 4.01 -1.40 -0.07
CA GLU A 74 4.22 -0.21 0.74
C GLU A 74 5.61 0.36 0.43
N ALA A 75 5.64 1.35 -0.45
CA ALA A 75 6.88 1.81 -1.10
C ALA A 75 7.68 2.83 -0.28
N GLY A 76 7.05 3.48 0.70
CA GLY A 76 7.73 4.49 1.50
C GLY A 76 6.83 5.24 2.47
N SER A 77 7.41 6.28 3.07
CA SER A 77 6.79 7.03 4.17
C SER A 77 7.18 8.50 4.14
N PHE A 78 6.20 9.39 4.18
CA PHE A 78 6.39 10.85 4.28
C PHE A 78 6.44 11.29 5.75
N VAL A 79 7.25 10.58 6.54
CA VAL A 79 7.60 10.93 7.91
C VAL A 79 8.67 12.02 7.98
N SER A 80 8.84 12.60 9.16
CA SER A 80 9.95 13.52 9.41
C SER A 80 11.28 12.77 9.38
N LEU A 81 12.15 13.19 8.45
CA LEU A 81 13.52 12.66 8.28
C LEU A 81 14.35 12.73 9.57
N LYS A 82 14.06 13.70 10.44
CA LYS A 82 14.72 13.85 11.74
C LYS A 82 14.54 12.62 12.63
N TRP A 83 13.35 12.00 12.58
CA TRP A 83 12.98 10.89 13.45
C TRP A 83 13.17 9.54 12.78
N THR A 84 13.09 9.50 11.45
CA THR A 84 13.16 8.26 10.67
C THR A 84 14.02 8.45 9.42
N PRO A 85 15.35 8.54 9.58
CA PRO A 85 16.26 8.77 8.45
C PRO A 85 16.24 7.64 7.42
N GLN A 86 15.90 6.41 7.83
CA GLN A 86 15.74 5.26 6.93
C GLN A 86 14.70 5.51 5.84
N MET A 87 13.67 6.32 6.12
CA MET A 87 12.60 6.65 5.17
C MET A 87 12.88 7.90 4.34
N ALA A 88 14.12 8.42 4.40
CA ALA A 88 14.57 9.44 3.48
C ALA A 88 14.38 9.04 2.03
N ASN A 89 14.16 10.05 1.18
CA ASN A 89 14.00 9.94 -0.27
C ASN A 89 12.69 9.27 -0.72
N SER A 90 11.67 9.15 0.14
CA SER A 90 10.35 8.63 -0.28
C SER A 90 9.72 9.43 -1.43
N SER A 91 9.97 10.74 -1.51
CA SER A 91 9.55 11.58 -2.65
C SER A 91 10.23 11.15 -3.96
N GLU A 92 11.52 10.82 -3.94
CA GLU A 92 12.27 10.38 -5.13
C GLU A 92 11.79 9.00 -5.61
N ILE A 93 11.46 8.10 -4.67
CA ILE A 93 10.86 6.80 -5.00
C ILE A 93 9.48 7.01 -5.65
N LEU A 94 8.65 7.90 -5.10
CA LEU A 94 7.35 8.23 -5.69
C LEU A 94 7.51 8.83 -7.10
N GLU A 95 8.41 9.81 -7.27
CA GLU A 95 8.68 10.38 -8.58
C GLU A 95 9.18 9.36 -9.59
N HIS A 96 9.99 8.39 -9.16
CA HIS A 96 10.44 7.30 -10.01
C HIS A 96 9.28 6.41 -10.44
N VAL A 97 8.44 5.97 -9.51
CA VAL A 97 7.25 5.14 -9.80
C VAL A 97 6.28 5.84 -10.75
N LEU A 98 6.13 7.16 -10.62
CA LEU A 98 5.29 7.97 -11.51
C LEU A 98 5.89 8.11 -12.92
N ARG A 99 7.20 8.36 -13.03
CA ARG A 99 7.89 8.56 -14.32
C ARG A 99 8.15 7.25 -15.07
N SER A 100 8.49 6.21 -14.33
CA SER A 100 8.98 4.92 -14.82
C SER A 100 8.22 3.81 -14.09
N THR A 101 6.95 3.64 -14.44
CA THR A 101 6.09 2.61 -13.80
C THR A 101 6.77 1.25 -13.87
N PRO A 102 7.05 0.60 -12.72
CA PRO A 102 7.72 -0.69 -12.71
C PRO A 102 6.92 -1.75 -13.47
N GLN A 103 7.62 -2.58 -14.24
CA GLN A 103 7.01 -3.69 -14.95
C GLN A 103 6.43 -4.71 -13.97
N SER A 104 5.16 -5.06 -14.15
CA SER A 104 4.47 -6.04 -13.33
C SER A 104 3.50 -6.88 -14.17
N PRO A 105 3.25 -8.15 -13.80
CA PRO A 105 2.18 -8.96 -14.40
C PRO A 105 0.77 -8.38 -14.21
N HIS A 106 0.57 -7.56 -13.16
CA HIS A 106 -0.73 -7.01 -12.77
C HIS A 106 -0.61 -5.53 -12.39
N PRO A 107 -1.71 -4.75 -12.41
CA PRO A 107 -1.69 -3.40 -11.86
C PRO A 107 -1.31 -3.41 -10.38
N ILE A 108 -0.37 -2.55 -9.97
CA ILE A 108 0.12 -2.45 -8.59
C ILE A 108 -0.48 -1.24 -7.89
N THR A 109 -0.87 -1.44 -6.64
CA THR A 109 -1.12 -0.36 -5.67
C THR A 109 0.16 -0.07 -4.87
N TYR A 110 0.65 1.16 -4.93
CA TYR A 110 1.74 1.64 -4.07
C TYR A 110 1.16 2.40 -2.88
N GLN A 111 1.39 1.87 -1.68
CA GLN A 111 0.94 2.45 -0.42
C GLN A 111 2.02 3.35 0.18
N TRP A 112 1.61 4.49 0.77
CA TRP A 112 2.51 5.50 1.33
C TRP A 112 2.08 5.88 2.74
N LEU A 113 2.98 5.80 3.73
CA LEU A 113 2.67 6.17 5.11
C LEU A 113 2.72 7.69 5.30
N LEU A 114 1.61 8.27 5.78
CA LEU A 114 1.42 9.69 5.98
C LEU A 114 1.01 9.97 7.44
N PRO A 115 1.98 10.15 8.36
CA PRO A 115 1.68 10.28 9.80
C PRO A 115 0.94 11.57 10.18
N ASN A 116 0.94 12.58 9.30
CA ASN A 116 0.37 13.89 9.56
C ASN A 116 0.12 14.67 8.26
N VAL A 117 -0.60 15.79 8.37
CA VAL A 117 -0.97 16.65 7.24
C VAL A 117 0.24 17.18 6.47
N LYS A 118 1.37 17.46 7.13
CA LYS A 118 2.59 17.89 6.43
C LYS A 118 3.14 16.79 5.51
N GLY A 119 3.11 15.54 5.96
CA GLY A 119 3.47 14.38 5.12
C GLY A 119 2.55 14.26 3.91
N LEU A 120 1.24 14.44 4.13
CA LEU A 120 0.25 14.46 3.06
C LEU A 120 0.49 15.60 2.05
N ASP A 121 0.75 16.82 2.51
CA ASP A 121 1.01 17.97 1.64
C ASP A 121 2.25 17.73 0.76
N ASN A 122 3.31 17.16 1.34
CA ASN A 122 4.50 16.78 0.58
C ASN A 122 4.19 15.73 -0.49
N PHE A 123 3.44 14.68 -0.14
CA PHE A 123 3.02 13.64 -1.06
C PHE A 123 2.17 14.21 -2.23
N LEU A 124 1.17 15.03 -1.90
CA LEU A 124 0.30 15.67 -2.90
C LEU A 124 1.06 16.65 -3.79
N SER A 125 2.08 17.35 -3.26
CA SER A 125 2.95 18.23 -4.04
C SER A 125 3.67 17.46 -5.15
N VAL A 126 4.23 16.29 -4.82
CA VAL A 126 4.91 15.43 -5.81
C VAL A 126 3.93 14.93 -6.88
N LEU A 127 2.74 14.47 -6.49
CA LEU A 127 1.71 14.02 -7.44
C LEU A 127 1.27 15.13 -8.42
N LYS A 128 1.09 16.35 -7.92
CA LYS A 128 0.68 17.51 -8.74
C LYS A 128 1.76 17.91 -9.73
N SER A 129 3.02 17.97 -9.28
CA SER A 129 4.16 18.30 -10.15
C SER A 129 4.29 17.33 -11.32
N HIS A 130 4.03 16.04 -11.09
CA HIS A 130 4.03 15.04 -12.17
C HIS A 130 2.85 15.21 -13.14
N SER A 131 1.65 15.47 -12.61
CA SER A 131 0.46 15.69 -13.45
C SER A 131 0.60 16.92 -14.36
N GLN A 132 1.25 17.98 -13.86
CA GLN A 132 1.55 19.18 -14.66
C GLN A 132 2.64 18.91 -15.71
N ALA A 133 3.69 18.16 -15.36
CA ALA A 133 4.75 17.78 -16.30
C ALA A 133 4.25 16.87 -17.45
N GLN A 134 3.18 16.09 -17.24
CA GLN A 134 2.53 15.33 -18.32
C GLN A 134 1.59 16.18 -19.20
N GLN A 135 1.16 17.36 -18.73
CA GLN A 135 0.23 18.25 -19.46
C GLN A 135 0.93 19.28 -20.36
N ASP A 136 2.24 19.52 -20.21
CA ASP A 136 3.02 20.46 -21.03
C ASP A 136 3.96 19.75 -22.05
N PRO A 137 3.47 19.31 -23.22
CA PRO A 137 4.33 18.85 -24.30
C PRO A 137 4.85 19.96 -25.23
N TYR A 138 4.43 21.23 -25.06
CA TYR A 138 4.87 22.36 -25.89
C TYR A 138 5.12 23.64 -25.08
N PRO A 139 6.28 24.30 -25.20
CA PRO A 139 6.46 25.63 -24.64
C PRO A 139 5.53 26.62 -25.35
N SER A 140 4.91 27.50 -24.57
CA SER A 140 4.09 28.62 -25.08
C SER A 140 4.84 29.35 -26.20
N PRO A 141 4.26 29.51 -27.40
CA PRO A 141 4.92 30.26 -28.46
C PRO A 141 5.20 31.69 -27.98
N PRO A 142 6.32 32.30 -28.40
CA PRO A 142 6.59 33.69 -28.07
C PRO A 142 5.45 34.59 -28.59
N PRO A 143 5.12 35.68 -27.89
CA PRO A 143 4.04 36.56 -28.30
C PRO A 143 4.26 37.04 -29.74
N SER A 144 3.21 36.97 -30.56
CA SER A 144 3.25 37.36 -31.96
C SER A 144 3.74 38.81 -32.11
N PRO A 145 4.55 39.12 -33.14
CA PRO A 145 4.90 40.51 -33.44
C PRO A 145 3.61 41.31 -33.70
N GLY A 146 3.51 42.49 -33.09
CA GLY A 146 2.36 43.38 -33.26
C GLY A 146 2.13 43.75 -34.73
N PHE A 147 0.87 44.01 -35.07
CA PHE A 147 0.46 44.49 -36.39
C PHE A 147 1.16 45.81 -36.72
N ASP A 148 1.93 45.81 -37.80
CA ASP A 148 2.47 47.02 -38.43
C ASP A 148 1.55 47.37 -39.61
N ASP A 149 0.80 48.46 -39.47
CA ASP A 149 -0.09 49.01 -40.49
C ASP A 149 0.74 49.85 -41.49
N GLY A 150 1.08 49.29 -42.66
CA GLY A 150 1.77 50.03 -43.72
C GLY A 150 1.76 49.34 -45.09
N PRO A 151 1.68 50.07 -46.22
CA PRO A 151 0.86 49.68 -47.36
C PRO A 151 1.54 48.73 -48.36
N ALA A 152 0.71 47.85 -48.93
CA ALA A 152 1.06 46.95 -50.02
C ALA A 152 1.41 47.70 -51.32
N LEU A 153 2.50 47.29 -51.96
CA LEU A 153 2.78 47.51 -53.38
C LEU A 153 3.15 46.18 -54.05
N ASN A 154 2.38 45.86 -55.08
CA ASN A 154 2.46 44.70 -55.98
C ASN A 154 3.86 44.47 -56.58
N THR A 155 4.20 43.20 -56.88
CA THR A 155 4.47 42.76 -58.27
C THR A 155 4.59 41.23 -58.44
N SER A 156 3.98 40.79 -59.55
CA SER A 156 4.31 39.64 -60.41
C SER A 156 3.87 38.21 -60.04
N SER A 157 2.80 37.81 -60.77
CA SER A 157 2.68 36.61 -61.62
C SER A 157 3.00 35.22 -61.05
N GLN A 158 1.95 34.42 -60.81
CA GLN A 158 1.92 32.99 -61.12
C GLN A 158 0.47 32.44 -61.18
N ASP A 159 0.32 31.39 -61.98
CA ASP A 159 -0.87 30.78 -62.62
C ASP A 159 -1.97 30.25 -61.66
N PRO A 160 -3.27 30.56 -61.86
CA PRO A 160 -4.35 30.20 -60.94
C PRO A 160 -4.92 28.76 -61.06
N ASN A 161 -4.29 27.82 -61.77
CA ASN A 161 -4.83 26.45 -61.94
C ASN A 161 -3.90 25.27 -61.57
N ALA A 162 -2.90 25.46 -60.71
CA ALA A 162 -2.07 24.36 -60.23
C ALA A 162 -2.71 23.60 -59.05
N MET A 163 -3.28 22.42 -59.31
CA MET A 163 -3.74 21.45 -58.30
C MET A 163 -2.66 20.37 -58.06
N PRO A 164 -2.34 20.00 -56.81
CA PRO A 164 -1.80 18.68 -56.51
C PRO A 164 -2.92 17.77 -55.97
N SER A 165 -3.30 16.76 -56.77
CA SER A 165 -4.17 15.67 -56.30
C SER A 165 -3.28 14.52 -55.83
N SER A 166 -3.46 14.14 -54.56
CA SER A 166 -2.80 13.02 -53.90
C SER A 166 -3.40 11.70 -54.39
N SER A 167 -2.53 10.80 -54.88
CA SER A 167 -2.89 9.45 -55.23
C SER A 167 -3.07 8.58 -53.99
N SER A 168 -4.26 7.99 -53.89
CA SER A 168 -4.59 6.83 -53.08
C SER A 168 -3.84 5.58 -53.55
N GLY A 169 -3.33 4.77 -52.64
CA GLY A 169 -2.69 3.49 -52.99
C GLY A 169 -2.23 2.68 -51.78
N ALA A 170 -3.17 1.92 -51.21
CA ALA A 170 -3.00 0.59 -50.64
C ALA A 170 -1.55 0.03 -50.44
N GLU A 171 -0.92 0.31 -49.28
CA GLU A 171 0.20 -0.49 -48.74
C GLU A 171 0.19 -0.52 -47.19
N ALA A 172 -0.98 -0.67 -46.57
CA ALA A 172 -1.09 -0.73 -45.10
C ALA A 172 -1.96 -1.89 -44.62
N MET A 173 -1.66 -3.11 -45.03
CA MET A 173 -2.20 -4.32 -44.41
C MET A 173 -1.13 -5.41 -44.37
N GLY A 174 -0.43 -5.50 -43.23
CA GLY A 174 0.64 -6.47 -43.05
C GLY A 174 1.57 -6.20 -41.87
N LYS A 175 1.04 -5.81 -40.70
CA LYS A 175 1.77 -5.97 -39.44
C LYS A 175 0.82 -6.55 -38.39
N PRO A 176 1.20 -7.67 -37.72
CA PRO A 176 0.40 -8.18 -36.63
C PRO A 176 0.31 -7.09 -35.57
N ARG A 177 -0.92 -6.75 -35.15
CA ARG A 177 -1.16 -5.92 -33.98
C ARG A 177 -0.55 -6.66 -32.79
N GLY A 178 0.68 -6.28 -32.44
CA GLY A 178 1.24 -6.58 -31.14
C GLY A 178 0.23 -6.13 -30.11
N ALA A 179 -0.05 -7.00 -29.14
CA ALA A 179 -0.92 -6.71 -28.02
C ALA A 179 -0.57 -5.32 -27.48
N SER A 180 -1.49 -4.36 -27.65
CA SER A 180 -1.37 -3.08 -26.96
C SER A 180 -1.45 -3.41 -25.48
N SER A 181 -0.31 -3.37 -24.78
CA SER A 181 -0.30 -3.43 -23.33
C SER A 181 -1.13 -2.25 -22.85
N SER A 182 -2.32 -2.54 -22.31
CA SER A 182 -3.07 -1.55 -21.55
C SER A 182 -2.26 -1.30 -20.28
N THR A 183 -1.30 -0.40 -20.34
CA THR A 183 -0.56 0.06 -19.17
C THR A 183 -1.53 0.88 -18.33
N THR A 184 -2.31 0.21 -17.49
CA THR A 184 -3.05 0.86 -16.41
C THR A 184 -2.01 1.52 -15.51
N SER A 185 -2.09 2.85 -15.38
CA SER A 185 -1.23 3.59 -14.46
C SER A 185 -1.30 2.99 -13.05
N PRO A 186 -0.18 3.01 -12.29
CA PRO A 186 -0.17 2.48 -10.94
C PRO A 186 -1.17 3.22 -10.06
N VAL A 187 -1.78 2.50 -9.12
CA VAL A 187 -2.70 3.09 -8.13
C VAL A 187 -1.89 3.53 -6.93
N HIS A 188 -2.21 4.69 -6.36
CA HIS A 188 -1.58 5.18 -5.14
C HIS A 188 -2.58 5.17 -4.00
N GLU A 189 -2.15 4.71 -2.82
CA GLU A 189 -2.95 4.61 -1.62
C GLU A 189 -2.24 5.28 -0.44
N LEU A 190 -3.02 5.96 0.40
CA LEU A 190 -2.53 6.58 1.62
C LEU A 190 -2.60 5.60 2.78
N SER A 191 -1.70 5.76 3.74
CA SER A 191 -1.82 5.04 5.00
C SER A 191 -1.54 5.87 6.22
N ILE A 192 -2.24 5.53 7.29
CA ILE A 192 -2.16 6.18 8.61
C ILE A 192 -2.05 5.09 9.66
N PHE A 193 -1.58 5.42 10.86
CA PHE A 193 -1.45 4.45 11.93
C PHE A 193 -1.89 5.03 13.28
N THR A 194 -2.58 4.21 14.07
CA THR A 194 -2.84 4.44 15.49
C THR A 194 -2.48 3.18 16.27
N ALA A 195 -2.76 3.15 17.57
CA ALA A 195 -2.49 2.00 18.41
C ALA A 195 -3.66 1.71 19.36
N ALA A 196 -3.78 0.44 19.75
CA ALA A 196 -4.87 -0.02 20.61
C ALA A 196 -4.73 0.42 22.08
N THR A 197 -3.57 0.94 22.50
CA THR A 197 -3.31 1.30 23.89
C THR A 197 -2.82 2.74 24.05
N GLU A 198 -3.24 3.39 25.14
CA GLU A 198 -2.92 4.81 25.40
C GLU A 198 -1.43 5.00 25.67
N THR A 199 -0.80 4.09 26.43
CA THR A 199 0.63 4.22 26.74
C THR A 199 1.49 4.11 25.49
N PHE A 200 1.10 3.23 24.56
CA PHE A 200 1.83 3.08 23.30
C PHE A 200 1.66 4.32 22.40
N THR A 201 0.43 4.83 22.28
CA THR A 201 0.17 6.06 21.51
C THR A 201 0.92 7.25 22.10
N GLN A 202 0.86 7.44 23.43
CA GLN A 202 1.54 8.53 24.10
C GLN A 202 3.06 8.47 23.93
N LYS A 203 3.67 7.29 24.04
CA LYS A 203 5.14 7.14 23.88
C LYS A 203 5.63 7.32 22.45
N ASN A 204 4.81 6.96 21.45
CA ASN A 204 5.23 7.02 20.05
C ASN A 204 4.88 8.35 19.36
N THR A 205 3.73 8.94 19.69
CA THR A 205 3.22 10.15 19.00
C THR A 205 2.96 11.34 19.93
N ASN A 206 3.25 11.20 21.23
CA ASN A 206 3.03 12.22 22.27
C ASN A 206 1.59 12.76 22.27
N CYS A 207 0.60 11.88 22.07
CA CYS A 207 -0.81 12.20 22.15
C CYS A 207 -1.63 10.99 22.60
N SER A 208 -2.85 11.25 23.06
CA SER A 208 -3.86 10.22 23.32
C SER A 208 -4.37 9.59 22.02
N ILE A 209 -5.04 8.45 22.14
CA ILE A 209 -5.75 7.80 21.02
C ILE A 209 -6.78 8.76 20.42
N ALA A 210 -7.59 9.43 21.25
CA ALA A 210 -8.62 10.37 20.79
C ALA A 210 -8.04 11.54 19.99
N GLU A 211 -6.90 12.10 20.43
CA GLU A 211 -6.19 13.13 19.68
C GLU A 211 -5.59 12.60 18.39
N SER A 212 -5.11 11.35 18.37
CA SER A 212 -4.61 10.71 17.15
C SER A 212 -5.70 10.61 16.09
N LEU A 213 -6.91 10.16 16.46
CA LEU A 213 -8.06 10.07 15.56
C LEU A 213 -8.44 11.45 15.00
N LYS A 214 -8.47 12.49 15.86
CA LYS A 214 -8.74 13.86 15.42
C LYS A 214 -7.70 14.38 14.43
N ARG A 215 -6.44 13.97 14.55
CA ARG A 215 -5.37 14.32 13.59
C ARG A 215 -5.54 13.65 12.22
N PHE A 216 -6.29 12.55 12.14
CA PHE A 216 -6.55 11.85 10.88
C PHE A 216 -7.75 12.42 10.11
N GLU A 217 -8.70 13.10 10.76
CA GLU A 217 -9.84 13.75 10.09
C GLU A 217 -9.44 14.57 8.84
N PRO A 218 -8.45 15.48 8.89
CA PRO A 218 -8.03 16.22 7.69
C PRO A 218 -7.39 15.30 6.63
N ILE A 219 -6.69 14.24 7.02
CA ILE A 219 -6.07 13.30 6.06
C ILE A 219 -7.16 12.51 5.33
N MET A 220 -8.16 12.02 6.06
CA MET A 220 -9.30 11.29 5.49
C MET A 220 -10.13 12.19 4.56
N ALA A 221 -10.42 13.42 4.97
CA ALA A 221 -11.13 14.39 4.14
C ALA A 221 -10.39 14.65 2.82
N ARG A 222 -9.07 14.86 2.90
CA ARG A 222 -8.23 15.13 1.73
C ARG A 222 -8.03 13.91 0.84
N GLY A 223 -7.90 12.71 1.41
CA GLY A 223 -7.89 11.45 0.67
C GLY A 223 -9.16 11.31 -0.17
N LYS A 224 -10.32 11.56 0.45
CA LYS A 224 -11.62 11.56 -0.23
C LYS A 224 -11.74 12.63 -1.31
N GLU A 225 -11.30 13.87 -1.05
CA GLU A 225 -11.29 14.97 -2.02
C GLU A 225 -10.45 14.64 -3.27
N THR A 226 -9.33 13.94 -3.06
CA THR A 226 -8.39 13.57 -4.13
C THR A 226 -8.68 12.21 -4.78
N GLY A 227 -9.69 11.49 -4.27
CA GLY A 227 -10.04 10.15 -4.75
C GLY A 227 -9.01 9.06 -4.39
N LEU A 228 -8.14 9.33 -3.41
CA LEU A 228 -7.15 8.37 -2.92
C LEU A 228 -7.76 7.52 -1.80
N ASN A 229 -7.56 6.21 -1.89
CA ASN A 229 -7.91 5.29 -0.82
C ASN A 229 -7.03 5.55 0.41
N VAL A 230 -7.56 5.25 1.59
CA VAL A 230 -6.84 5.32 2.85
C VAL A 230 -6.92 3.99 3.58
N ARG A 231 -5.76 3.38 3.84
CA ARG A 231 -5.62 2.17 4.65
C ARG A 231 -5.09 2.55 6.04
N ALA A 232 -5.78 2.13 7.10
CA ALA A 232 -5.43 2.50 8.46
C ALA A 232 -4.84 1.30 9.23
N TYR A 233 -3.78 1.53 9.98
CA TYR A 233 -3.14 0.52 10.83
C TYR A 233 -3.55 0.71 12.30
N ILE A 234 -3.81 -0.39 13.00
CA ILE A 234 -3.99 -0.42 14.45
C ILE A 234 -2.88 -1.30 15.05
N SER A 235 -1.87 -0.65 15.63
CA SER A 235 -0.75 -1.30 16.30
C SER A 235 -1.14 -1.90 17.64
N VAL A 236 -0.30 -2.83 18.11
CA VAL A 236 -0.38 -3.50 19.43
C VAL A 236 -1.75 -4.13 19.75
N ALA A 237 -2.45 -4.64 18.75
CA ALA A 237 -3.78 -5.24 18.91
C ALA A 237 -3.77 -6.56 19.71
N LEU A 238 -2.64 -7.27 19.73
CA LEU A 238 -2.49 -8.59 20.37
C LEU A 238 -1.42 -8.62 21.46
N GLY A 239 -0.96 -7.43 21.89
CA GLY A 239 0.04 -7.29 22.93
C GLY A 239 0.72 -5.94 22.85
N CYS A 240 0.80 -5.26 24.00
CA CYS A 240 1.46 -3.99 24.16
C CYS A 240 2.77 -4.18 24.93
N PRO A 241 3.90 -3.61 24.48
CA PRO A 241 5.17 -3.72 25.22
C PRO A 241 5.15 -2.96 26.55
N TYR A 242 4.15 -2.11 26.79
CA TYR A 242 4.03 -1.29 27.99
C TYR A 242 2.89 -1.74 28.92
N GLU A 243 1.76 -2.15 28.34
CA GLU A 243 0.56 -2.54 29.09
C GLU A 243 0.40 -4.06 29.20
N GLY A 244 1.29 -4.81 28.56
CA GLY A 244 1.34 -6.26 28.61
C GLY A 244 0.56 -6.95 27.49
N PRO A 245 0.46 -8.30 27.57
CA PRO A 245 -0.04 -9.12 26.47
C PRO A 245 -1.58 -9.11 26.34
N ASN A 246 -2.31 -8.52 27.30
CA ASN A 246 -3.77 -8.60 27.38
C ASN A 246 -4.40 -7.26 26.96
N VAL A 247 -4.31 -6.96 25.67
CA VAL A 247 -5.00 -5.80 25.08
C VAL A 247 -6.46 -6.16 24.87
N ASP A 248 -7.36 -5.25 25.24
CA ASP A 248 -8.81 -5.47 25.12
C ASP A 248 -9.24 -5.47 23.63
N PRO A 249 -9.74 -6.61 23.09
CA PRO A 249 -10.17 -6.68 21.70
C PRO A 249 -11.38 -5.77 21.40
N HIS A 250 -12.17 -5.38 22.40
CA HIS A 250 -13.27 -4.43 22.21
C HIS A 250 -12.74 -3.04 21.88
N LYS A 251 -11.60 -2.63 22.46
CA LYS A 251 -10.95 -1.36 22.12
C LYS A 251 -10.41 -1.35 20.70
N VAL A 252 -9.84 -2.47 20.26
CA VAL A 252 -9.42 -2.63 18.86
C VAL A 252 -10.62 -2.53 17.91
N ALA A 253 -11.75 -3.14 18.26
CA ALA A 253 -12.97 -3.07 17.46
C ALA A 253 -13.59 -1.67 17.43
N GLU A 254 -13.65 -0.95 18.55
CA GLU A 254 -14.09 0.45 18.61
C GLU A 254 -13.24 1.34 17.68
N LEU A 255 -11.93 1.14 17.66
CA LEU A 255 -11.02 1.88 16.78
C LEU A 255 -11.23 1.53 15.31
N ALA A 256 -11.36 0.25 14.98
CA ALA A 256 -11.62 -0.20 13.61
C ALA A 256 -12.92 0.41 13.07
N VAL A 257 -14.01 0.36 13.85
CA VAL A 257 -15.29 0.98 13.49
C VAL A 257 -15.12 2.50 13.29
N SER A 258 -14.45 3.19 14.23
CA SER A 258 -14.24 4.63 14.14
C SER A 258 -13.46 5.04 12.88
N LEU A 259 -12.42 4.28 12.52
CA LEU A 259 -11.60 4.52 11.33
C LEU A 259 -12.38 4.26 10.04
N LEU A 260 -13.19 3.19 9.99
CA LEU A 260 -14.07 2.90 8.86
C LEU A 260 -15.15 3.97 8.68
N GLU A 261 -15.77 4.42 9.78
CA GLU A 261 -16.75 5.51 9.77
C GLU A 261 -16.12 6.85 9.30
N MET A 262 -14.85 7.08 9.62
CA MET A 262 -14.09 8.24 9.15
C MET A 262 -13.78 8.18 7.64
N GLY A 263 -13.83 6.98 7.04
CA GLY A 263 -13.65 6.77 5.60
C GLY A 263 -12.43 5.94 5.21
N ALA A 264 -11.79 5.22 6.13
CA ALA A 264 -10.79 4.22 5.78
C ALA A 264 -11.41 3.13 4.86
N ASN A 265 -10.64 2.69 3.87
CA ASN A 265 -11.02 1.64 2.93
C ASN A 265 -10.67 0.24 3.44
N GLU A 266 -9.62 0.12 4.24
CA GLU A 266 -9.14 -1.13 4.83
C GLU A 266 -8.47 -0.83 6.18
N ILE A 267 -8.66 -1.71 7.16
CA ILE A 267 -8.02 -1.67 8.46
C ILE A 267 -7.04 -2.84 8.59
N SER A 268 -5.75 -2.54 8.72
CA SER A 268 -4.74 -3.53 9.09
C SER A 268 -4.59 -3.60 10.61
N VAL A 269 -5.00 -4.72 11.19
CA VAL A 269 -4.90 -4.95 12.63
C VAL A 269 -3.61 -5.71 12.92
N ALA A 270 -2.75 -5.11 13.74
CA ALA A 270 -1.35 -5.52 13.84
C ALA A 270 -0.98 -6.09 15.21
N ASP A 271 -0.32 -7.25 15.20
CA ASP A 271 0.52 -7.74 16.29
C ASP A 271 1.95 -7.22 16.13
N THR A 272 2.16 -5.96 16.52
CA THR A 272 3.46 -5.26 16.40
C THR A 272 4.55 -5.87 17.28
N THR A 273 4.19 -6.63 18.32
CA THR A 273 5.15 -7.23 19.25
C THR A 273 5.44 -8.69 18.94
N GLY A 274 4.53 -9.37 18.22
CA GLY A 274 4.58 -10.81 17.99
C GLY A 274 4.09 -11.63 19.20
N MET A 275 3.48 -10.99 20.21
CA MET A 275 2.99 -11.64 21.43
C MET A 275 1.65 -12.37 21.23
N GLY A 276 0.99 -12.13 20.10
CA GLY A 276 -0.29 -12.74 19.76
C GLY A 276 -0.19 -14.25 19.66
N THR A 277 -1.26 -14.92 20.08
CA THR A 277 -1.38 -16.38 20.02
C THR A 277 -2.68 -16.75 19.34
N ALA A 278 -2.78 -17.97 18.83
CA ALA A 278 -3.97 -18.46 18.14
C ALA A 278 -5.29 -18.17 18.89
N PRO A 279 -5.42 -18.43 20.21
CA PRO A 279 -6.65 -18.13 20.95
C PRO A 279 -6.99 -16.64 20.98
N LYS A 280 -5.98 -15.78 21.19
CA LYS A 280 -6.17 -14.31 21.24
C LYS A 280 -6.50 -13.73 19.86
N THR A 281 -5.86 -14.24 18.82
CA THR A 281 -6.18 -13.89 17.43
C THR A 281 -7.63 -14.24 17.11
N LEU A 282 -8.09 -15.44 17.49
CA LEU A 282 -9.48 -15.85 17.30
C LEU A 282 -10.47 -14.99 18.09
N GLU A 283 -10.15 -14.66 19.34
CA GLU A 283 -10.96 -13.79 20.19
C GLU A 283 -11.09 -12.39 19.57
N LEU A 284 -9.98 -11.78 19.16
CA LEU A 284 -9.95 -10.49 18.47
C LEU A 284 -10.82 -10.49 17.23
N LEU A 285 -10.68 -11.51 16.37
CA LEU A 285 -11.44 -11.62 15.13
C LEU A 285 -12.95 -11.80 15.38
N LYS A 286 -13.33 -12.60 16.38
CA LYS A 286 -14.73 -12.73 16.80
C LYS A 286 -15.30 -11.39 17.28
N THR A 287 -14.51 -10.63 18.05
CA THR A 287 -14.92 -9.32 18.56
C THR A 287 -15.08 -8.29 17.44
N LEU A 288 -14.15 -8.24 16.48
CA LEU A 288 -14.26 -7.40 15.28
C LEU A 288 -15.51 -7.73 14.46
N ASN A 289 -15.76 -9.02 14.21
CA ASN A 289 -16.95 -9.48 13.51
C ASN A 289 -18.24 -9.15 14.27
N ALA A 290 -18.25 -9.29 15.60
CA ALA A 290 -19.40 -8.93 16.44
C ALA A 290 -19.67 -7.42 16.47
N ALA A 291 -18.65 -6.58 16.28
CA ALA A 291 -18.77 -5.14 16.11
C ALA A 291 -19.28 -4.72 14.71
N GLY A 292 -19.47 -5.68 13.79
CA GLY A 292 -19.98 -5.43 12.44
C GLY A 292 -18.93 -5.02 11.42
N VAL A 293 -17.64 -5.25 11.71
CA VAL A 293 -16.56 -5.02 10.74
C VAL A 293 -16.53 -6.17 9.74
N ASP A 294 -16.64 -5.86 8.45
CA ASP A 294 -16.58 -6.87 7.39
C ASP A 294 -15.16 -7.45 7.26
N LYS A 295 -15.07 -8.73 6.92
CA LYS A 295 -13.81 -9.43 6.68
C LYS A 295 -13.07 -8.87 5.47
N SER A 296 -13.80 -8.34 4.48
CA SER A 296 -13.21 -7.68 3.31
C SER A 296 -12.57 -6.34 3.63
N ASP A 297 -12.95 -5.73 4.76
CA ASP A 297 -12.43 -4.43 5.21
C ASP A 297 -11.20 -4.63 6.14
N LEU A 298 -10.80 -5.88 6.39
CA LEU A 298 -9.74 -6.24 7.33
C LEU A 298 -8.53 -6.86 6.63
N ALA A 299 -7.36 -6.40 7.06
CA ALA A 299 -6.08 -7.05 6.85
C ALA A 299 -5.44 -7.36 8.21
N LEU A 300 -4.54 -8.35 8.24
CA LEU A 300 -3.76 -8.64 9.44
C LEU A 300 -2.26 -8.51 9.19
N HIS A 301 -1.58 -7.96 10.19
CA HIS A 301 -0.15 -7.74 10.18
C HIS A 301 0.46 -8.43 11.40
N PHE A 302 1.17 -9.53 11.19
CA PHE A 302 1.76 -10.30 12.28
C PHE A 302 3.27 -10.23 12.25
N HIS A 303 3.86 -9.85 13.38
CA HIS A 303 5.28 -10.06 13.60
C HIS A 303 5.56 -11.50 14.02
N ASP A 304 6.70 -12.04 13.57
CA ASP A 304 7.18 -13.39 13.88
C ASP A 304 8.22 -13.41 15.01
N THR A 305 8.24 -12.37 15.87
CA THR A 305 9.17 -12.24 17.01
C THR A 305 9.22 -13.51 17.89
N TYR A 306 8.06 -14.14 18.09
CA TYR A 306 7.89 -15.36 18.91
C TYR A 306 7.46 -16.59 18.08
N GLY A 307 7.66 -16.56 16.76
CA GLY A 307 7.31 -17.68 15.88
C GLY A 307 5.81 -17.94 15.73
N GLN A 308 4.96 -16.96 16.04
CA GLN A 308 3.50 -17.10 16.04
C GLN A 308 2.83 -16.60 14.76
N ALA A 309 3.55 -15.92 13.87
CA ALA A 309 2.91 -15.17 12.80
C ALA A 309 2.14 -16.08 11.85
N LEU A 310 2.76 -17.15 11.34
CA LEU A 310 2.09 -18.09 10.43
C LEU A 310 0.92 -18.83 11.11
N VAL A 311 1.05 -19.17 12.40
CA VAL A 311 -0.03 -19.80 13.17
C VAL A 311 -1.24 -18.86 13.27
N ASN A 312 -0.99 -17.60 13.62
CA ASN A 312 -2.02 -16.58 13.69
C ASN A 312 -2.63 -16.29 12.31
N SER A 313 -1.84 -16.32 11.24
CA SER A 313 -2.33 -16.19 9.86
C SER A 313 -3.27 -17.32 9.46
N VAL A 314 -2.97 -18.58 9.82
CA VAL A 314 -3.89 -19.70 9.55
C VAL A 314 -5.20 -19.56 10.31
N VAL A 315 -5.16 -19.14 11.59
CA VAL A 315 -6.38 -18.86 12.36
C VAL A 315 -7.22 -17.77 11.70
N ALA A 316 -6.58 -16.72 11.20
CA ALA A 316 -7.25 -15.65 10.50
C ALA A 316 -7.84 -16.07 9.16
N LEU A 317 -7.14 -16.91 8.39
CA LEU A 317 -7.63 -17.51 7.16
C LEU A 317 -8.90 -18.32 7.40
N GLU A 318 -8.91 -19.17 8.43
CA GLU A 318 -10.09 -19.94 8.83
C GLU A 318 -11.25 -19.04 9.27
N HIS A 319 -10.95 -17.87 9.84
CA HIS A 319 -11.95 -16.86 10.15
C HIS A 319 -12.46 -16.08 8.92
N GLY A 320 -11.84 -16.26 7.75
CA GLY A 320 -12.24 -15.66 6.49
C GLY A 320 -11.47 -14.39 6.09
N ILE A 321 -10.41 -14.03 6.82
CA ILE A 321 -9.50 -12.94 6.40
C ILE A 321 -8.74 -13.37 5.16
N ARG A 322 -8.54 -12.44 4.21
CA ARG A 322 -7.86 -12.71 2.93
C ARG A 322 -6.81 -11.67 2.54
N THR A 323 -6.47 -10.76 3.45
CA THR A 323 -5.39 -9.80 3.25
C THR A 323 -4.39 -9.91 4.40
N PHE A 324 -3.11 -10.07 4.07
CA PHE A 324 -2.04 -10.18 5.06
C PHE A 324 -0.84 -9.32 4.67
N ASP A 325 -0.23 -8.72 5.69
CA ASP A 325 0.98 -7.93 5.53
C ASP A 325 2.18 -8.81 5.84
N ALA A 326 3.21 -8.71 4.99
CA ALA A 326 4.45 -9.45 5.14
C ALA A 326 5.62 -8.66 4.56
N SER A 327 6.84 -9.03 4.96
CA SER A 327 8.06 -8.33 4.59
C SER A 327 9.05 -9.28 3.93
N VAL A 328 9.49 -8.98 2.71
CA VAL A 328 10.43 -9.80 1.94
C VAL A 328 11.65 -10.17 2.79
N SER A 329 12.14 -11.41 2.74
CA SER A 329 13.26 -11.93 3.54
C SER A 329 13.14 -11.78 5.07
N GLY A 330 11.96 -11.42 5.59
CA GLY A 330 11.77 -11.04 6.99
C GLY A 330 12.48 -9.73 7.33
N LEU A 331 12.48 -8.74 6.42
CA LEU A 331 13.04 -7.41 6.68
C LEU A 331 12.32 -6.74 7.85
N GLY A 332 13.10 -5.98 8.61
CA GLY A 332 12.72 -5.33 9.83
C GLY A 332 13.15 -6.12 11.07
N GLY A 333 12.68 -5.63 12.21
CA GLY A 333 12.96 -6.16 13.53
C GLY A 333 11.98 -5.58 14.53
N CYS A 334 11.99 -6.09 15.76
CA CYS A 334 11.19 -5.52 16.83
C CYS A 334 12.04 -4.53 17.65
N PRO A 335 11.73 -3.21 17.67
CA PRO A 335 12.45 -2.25 18.51
C PRO A 335 12.39 -2.59 20.00
N PHE A 336 11.35 -3.32 20.42
CA PHE A 336 11.11 -3.74 21.80
C PHE A 336 11.78 -5.07 22.16
N SER A 337 12.34 -5.78 21.18
CA SER A 337 13.09 -7.03 21.38
C SER A 337 14.33 -7.01 20.49
N PRO A 338 15.37 -6.26 20.87
CA PRO A 338 16.55 -6.05 20.03
C PRO A 338 17.19 -7.38 19.60
N GLY A 339 17.30 -7.59 18.29
CA GLY A 339 17.87 -8.80 17.69
C GLY A 339 16.85 -9.93 17.42
N ALA A 340 15.60 -9.78 17.83
CA ALA A 340 14.53 -10.67 17.41
C ALA A 340 14.00 -10.27 16.02
N THR A 341 13.37 -11.24 15.35
CA THR A 341 12.62 -11.04 14.11
C THR A 341 11.51 -10.01 14.31
N GLY A 342 11.16 -9.29 13.24
CA GLY A 342 10.06 -8.34 13.19
C GLY A 342 8.90 -8.93 12.40
N ASN A 343 8.66 -8.38 11.22
CA ASN A 343 7.67 -8.88 10.27
C ASN A 343 7.86 -10.36 9.92
N VAL A 344 6.75 -11.05 9.66
CA VAL A 344 6.76 -12.35 8.99
C VAL A 344 7.33 -12.23 7.58
N ALA A 345 8.15 -13.20 7.19
CA ALA A 345 8.74 -13.23 5.85
C ALA A 345 7.68 -13.49 4.78
N THR A 346 7.67 -12.69 3.72
CA THR A 346 6.69 -12.80 2.62
C THR A 346 6.74 -14.18 1.96
N GLU A 347 7.94 -14.71 1.74
CA GLU A 347 8.17 -16.03 1.16
C GLU A 347 7.59 -17.15 2.04
N ASP A 348 7.75 -17.05 3.37
CA ASP A 348 7.25 -18.05 4.32
C ASP A 348 5.72 -18.05 4.34
N MET A 349 5.12 -16.86 4.27
CA MET A 349 3.67 -16.70 4.19
C MET A 349 3.09 -17.21 2.87
N VAL A 350 3.69 -16.83 1.73
CA VAL A 350 3.26 -17.31 0.41
C VAL A 350 3.41 -18.83 0.32
N HIS A 351 4.52 -19.39 0.80
CA HIS A 351 4.70 -20.84 0.85
C HIS A 351 3.63 -21.54 1.69
N CYS A 352 3.30 -20.99 2.86
CA CYS A 352 2.23 -21.50 3.71
C CYS A 352 0.89 -21.49 2.97
N PHE A 353 0.51 -20.36 2.37
CA PHE A 353 -0.77 -20.24 1.67
C PHE A 353 -0.86 -21.12 0.43
N HIS A 354 0.20 -21.22 -0.37
CA HIS A 354 0.26 -22.15 -1.50
C HIS A 354 0.14 -23.60 -1.06
N SER A 355 0.75 -23.97 0.07
CA SER A 355 0.66 -25.33 0.63
C SER A 355 -0.76 -25.67 1.11
N LEU A 356 -1.56 -24.66 1.47
CA LEU A 356 -2.98 -24.79 1.77
C LEU A 356 -3.89 -24.76 0.53
N GLY A 357 -3.31 -24.68 -0.68
CA GLY A 357 -4.05 -24.63 -1.94
C GLY A 357 -4.59 -23.24 -2.30
N LEU A 358 -4.15 -22.18 -1.62
CA LEU A 358 -4.55 -20.80 -1.88
C LEU A 358 -3.64 -20.17 -2.93
N ARG A 359 -4.22 -19.27 -3.74
CA ARG A 359 -3.52 -18.51 -4.78
C ARG A 359 -3.21 -17.11 -4.28
N THR A 360 -1.97 -16.67 -4.45
CA THR A 360 -1.54 -15.29 -4.15
C THR A 360 -1.20 -14.49 -5.40
N GLY A 361 -0.98 -15.16 -6.54
CA GLY A 361 -0.45 -14.53 -7.76
C GLY A 361 1.06 -14.24 -7.71
N VAL A 362 1.74 -14.59 -6.61
CA VAL A 362 3.16 -14.31 -6.41
C VAL A 362 4.03 -15.45 -6.92
N ASP A 363 5.05 -15.10 -7.69
CA ASP A 363 6.14 -15.93 -8.19
C ASP A 363 7.19 -16.13 -7.07
N MET A 364 7.19 -17.32 -6.47
CA MET A 364 8.02 -17.66 -5.33
C MET A 364 9.52 -17.64 -5.63
N GLU A 365 9.93 -17.98 -6.85
CA GLU A 365 11.34 -18.01 -7.24
C GLU A 365 11.86 -16.58 -7.31
N LYS A 366 11.18 -15.71 -8.06
CA LYS A 366 11.55 -14.29 -8.14
C LYS A 366 11.52 -13.61 -6.77
N LEU A 367 10.49 -13.86 -5.97
CA LEU A 367 10.40 -13.28 -4.62
C LEU A 367 11.60 -13.68 -3.76
N SER A 368 11.97 -14.97 -3.79
CA SER A 368 13.11 -15.48 -3.02
C SER A 368 14.43 -14.87 -3.50
N GLU A 369 14.60 -14.68 -4.81
CA GLU A 369 15.75 -13.96 -5.37
C GLU A 369 15.81 -12.51 -4.90
N VAL A 370 14.68 -11.80 -4.83
CA VAL A 370 14.62 -10.44 -4.25
C VAL A 370 15.07 -10.47 -2.80
N GLY A 371 14.56 -11.40 -2.00
CA GLY A 371 14.88 -11.54 -0.59
C GLY A 371 16.36 -11.82 -0.33
N GLU A 372 16.97 -12.71 -1.11
CA GLU A 372 18.41 -12.97 -1.06
C GLU A 372 19.22 -11.73 -1.45
N TRP A 373 18.84 -11.06 -2.54
CA TRP A 373 19.52 -9.86 -3.03
C TRP A 373 19.48 -8.73 -1.99
N ILE A 374 18.32 -8.41 -1.43
CA ILE A 374 18.20 -7.30 -0.46
C ILE A 374 18.92 -7.62 0.86
N SER A 375 18.90 -8.89 1.28
CA SER A 375 19.67 -9.36 2.44
C SER A 375 21.18 -9.13 2.24
N GLN A 376 21.69 -9.41 1.03
CA GLN A 376 23.09 -9.14 0.67
C GLN A 376 23.41 -7.63 0.65
N GLN A 377 22.52 -6.79 0.11
CA GLN A 377 22.70 -5.33 0.13
C GLN A 377 22.77 -4.76 1.56
N LEU A 378 22.04 -5.38 2.49
CA LEU A 378 22.01 -5.02 3.91
C LEU A 378 23.10 -5.70 4.74
N GLY A 379 23.90 -6.62 4.15
CA GLY A 379 24.91 -7.38 4.88
C GLY A 379 24.34 -8.25 6.00
N ARG A 380 23.08 -8.71 5.88
CA ARG A 380 22.41 -9.56 6.87
C ARG A 380 22.04 -10.92 6.28
N ALA A 381 21.73 -11.87 7.16
CA ALA A 381 21.15 -13.13 6.74
C ALA A 381 19.70 -12.94 6.27
N ASN A 382 19.30 -13.73 5.28
CA ASN A 382 17.90 -13.89 4.89
C ASN A 382 17.17 -14.69 5.98
N GLU A 383 16.12 -14.12 6.58
CA GLU A 383 15.36 -14.77 7.65
C GLU A 383 14.23 -15.65 7.13
N SER A 384 13.89 -15.57 5.83
CA SER A 384 12.91 -16.48 5.24
C SER A 384 13.42 -17.91 5.21
N ARG A 385 12.70 -18.81 5.90
CA ARG A 385 12.99 -20.24 5.88
C ARG A 385 12.64 -20.85 4.52
N ALA A 386 11.49 -20.49 3.97
CA ALA A 386 11.00 -21.00 2.69
C ALA A 386 11.86 -20.51 1.51
N GLY A 387 12.20 -19.22 1.48
CA GLY A 387 13.04 -18.61 0.45
C GLY A 387 14.43 -19.23 0.41
N LYS A 388 15.07 -19.41 1.58
CA LYS A 388 16.37 -20.12 1.66
C LYS A 388 16.29 -21.55 1.13
N ALA A 389 15.26 -22.30 1.52
CA ALA A 389 15.08 -23.68 1.08
C ALA A 389 14.85 -23.78 -0.44
N LEU A 390 14.05 -22.88 -1.01
CA LEU A 390 13.77 -22.82 -2.44
C LEU A 390 15.02 -22.49 -3.25
N LEU A 391 15.78 -21.46 -2.86
CA LEU A 391 17.02 -21.09 -3.55
C LEU A 391 18.08 -22.18 -3.45
N ALA A 392 18.19 -22.87 -2.30
CA ALA A 392 19.10 -23.99 -2.16
C ALA A 392 18.73 -25.14 -3.11
N LYS A 393 17.44 -25.42 -3.30
CA LYS A 393 16.95 -26.40 -4.27
C LYS A 393 17.28 -26.01 -5.70
N ILE A 394 17.00 -24.76 -6.10
CA ILE A 394 17.29 -24.25 -7.46
C ILE A 394 18.79 -24.31 -7.75
N ARG A 395 19.64 -23.86 -6.82
CA ARG A 395 21.10 -23.92 -6.98
C ARG A 395 21.60 -25.36 -7.16
N LYS A 396 21.00 -26.33 -6.46
CA LYS A 396 21.34 -27.75 -6.63
C LYS A 396 20.96 -28.27 -8.01
N GLU A 397 19.77 -27.92 -8.50
CA GLU A 397 19.28 -28.34 -9.82
C GLU A 397 20.09 -27.72 -10.98
N LEU A 398 20.65 -26.53 -10.81
CA LEU A 398 21.54 -25.91 -11.80
C LEU A 398 22.95 -26.53 -11.85
N LEU A 399 23.36 -27.24 -10.78
CA LEU A 399 24.66 -27.89 -10.68
C LEU A 399 24.64 -29.37 -11.11
N THR A 400 23.45 -29.93 -11.33
CA THR A 400 23.20 -31.29 -11.82
C THR A 400 22.78 -31.25 -13.27
#